data_AF-A0A956F9C4-F1
#
_entry.id   AF-A0A956F9C4-F1
#
_cell.length_a   1.000
_cell.length_b   1.000
_cell.length_c   1.000
_cell.angle_alpha   90.00
_cell.angle_beta   90.00
_cell.angle_gamma   90.00
#
_symmetry.space_group_name_H-M   'P 1'
#
loop_
_entity.id
_entity.type
_entity.pdbx_description
1 polymer ?
#
loop_
_entity_poly.entity_id
_entity_poly.type
_entity_poly.pdbx_seq_one_letter_code
_entity_poly.pdbx_strand_id
1 'polypeptide(L)'
;MDARRGLRGRHAPSERVLGFTNRWYPRVLENPKPYTLRDGTEILVTTGPLFLATKVEAFNGRGRGDFMSSKDMEDIIILFDGRSEIVDELRAAEPELRRFIQQACAKWLEHRDFDYVVQGTVEEGRSDEVLERIRIVATLDHA
;
A
#
# COMPACT_ATOMS: atom_id res chain seq x y z
N MET A 1 20.80 21.38 -15.28
CA MET A 1 21.14 21.11 -13.87
C MET A 1 20.82 19.65 -13.61
N ASP A 2 21.78 18.90 -13.09
CA ASP A 2 21.73 17.44 -12.99
C ASP A 2 20.94 17.00 -11.75
N ALA A 3 19.69 16.56 -11.95
CA ALA A 3 18.79 16.05 -10.91
C ALA A 3 19.30 14.74 -10.26
N ARG A 4 20.41 14.17 -10.72
CA ARG A 4 20.97 12.92 -10.19
C ARG A 4 21.90 13.11 -8.98
N ARG A 5 22.19 14.34 -8.57
CA ARG A 5 23.16 14.62 -7.48
C ARG A 5 22.63 14.40 -6.05
N GLY A 6 21.34 14.13 -5.85
CA GLY A 6 20.72 13.97 -4.51
C GLY A 6 20.54 12.52 -4.02
N LEU A 7 20.96 11.50 -4.78
CA LEU A 7 20.52 10.10 -4.56
C LEU A 7 21.44 9.25 -3.68
N ARG A 8 22.58 9.77 -3.19
CA ARG A 8 23.51 9.02 -2.33
C ARG A 8 23.06 9.10 -0.87
N GLY A 9 22.50 8.01 -0.33
CA GLY A 9 22.32 7.83 1.12
C GLY A 9 20.95 7.38 1.62
N ARG A 10 20.01 6.99 0.74
CA ARG A 10 18.75 6.40 1.21
C ARG A 10 18.98 4.97 1.67
N HIS A 11 18.80 4.74 2.97
CA HIS A 11 18.81 3.42 3.57
C HIS A 11 17.41 3.05 4.02
N ALA A 12 17.01 1.82 3.74
CA ALA A 12 15.78 1.28 4.31
C ALA A 12 15.94 1.22 5.83
N PRO A 13 14.89 1.56 6.60
CA PRO A 13 14.94 1.33 8.03
C PRO A 13 15.15 -0.17 8.27
N SER A 14 16.10 -0.50 9.17
CA SER A 14 16.44 -1.90 9.44
C SER A 14 15.34 -2.57 10.27
N GLU A 15 15.26 -3.89 10.19
CA GLU A 15 14.36 -4.68 11.03
C GLU A 15 14.55 -4.39 12.53
N ARG A 16 15.78 -4.08 12.96
CA ARG A 16 16.07 -3.67 14.34
C ARG A 16 15.32 -2.40 14.76
N VAL A 17 15.16 -1.44 13.83
CA VAL A 17 14.46 -0.18 14.09
C VAL A 17 12.95 -0.35 13.97
N LEU A 18 12.52 -1.20 13.05
CA LEU A 18 11.11 -1.39 12.70
C LEU A 18 10.38 -2.41 13.58
N GLY A 19 11.09 -3.42 14.08
CA GLY A 19 10.51 -4.59 14.73
C GLY A 19 9.87 -5.62 13.78
N PHE A 20 10.04 -5.46 12.45
CA PHE A 20 9.57 -6.38 11.41
C PHE A 20 10.40 -6.22 10.13
N THR A 21 10.36 -7.25 9.27
CA THR A 21 11.00 -7.21 7.95
C THR A 21 10.04 -6.60 6.91
N ASN A 22 10.56 -5.78 6.00
CA ASN A 22 9.79 -5.26 4.87
C ASN A 22 10.57 -5.44 3.56
N ARG A 23 10.19 -6.47 2.79
CA ARG A 23 10.90 -6.83 1.55
C ARG A 23 10.71 -5.83 0.40
N TRP A 24 9.77 -4.90 0.51
CA TRP A 24 9.45 -3.94 -0.54
C TRP A 24 10.27 -2.66 -0.44
N TYR A 25 10.86 -2.35 0.73
CA TYR A 25 11.66 -1.13 0.90
C TYR A 25 12.83 -0.98 -0.07
N PRO A 26 13.62 -2.03 -0.41
CA PRO A 26 14.64 -1.91 -1.45
C PRO A 26 14.07 -1.34 -2.77
N ARG A 27 12.95 -1.89 -3.26
CA ARG A 27 12.30 -1.42 -4.50
C ARG A 27 11.75 0.00 -4.39
N VAL A 28 11.21 0.37 -3.21
CA VAL A 28 10.75 1.74 -2.93
C VAL A 28 11.89 2.75 -3.04
N LEU A 29 13.10 2.38 -2.60
CA LEU A 29 14.26 3.25 -2.60
C LEU A 29 14.96 3.35 -3.96
N GLU A 30 14.88 2.30 -4.78
CA GLU A 30 15.49 2.21 -6.10
C GLU A 30 14.76 3.04 -7.15
N ASN A 31 13.42 3.06 -7.12
CA ASN A 31 12.60 3.67 -8.19
C ASN A 31 11.61 4.75 -7.71
N PRO A 32 12.03 5.78 -6.96
CA PRO A 32 11.14 6.88 -6.65
C PRO A 32 10.88 7.74 -7.89
N LYS A 33 9.63 8.13 -8.08
CA LYS A 33 9.18 9.00 -9.17
C LYS A 33 9.15 10.46 -8.68
N PRO A 34 9.62 11.43 -9.49
CA PRO A 34 9.43 12.84 -9.19
C PRO A 34 7.94 13.19 -9.25
N TYR A 35 7.51 14.04 -8.32
CA TYR A 35 6.18 14.61 -8.27
C TYR A 35 6.28 16.09 -7.90
N THR A 36 5.66 16.95 -8.70
CA THR A 36 5.67 18.40 -8.47
C THR A 36 4.46 18.81 -7.64
N LEU A 37 4.72 19.39 -6.47
CA LEU A 37 3.70 20.00 -5.62
C LEU A 37 3.14 21.28 -6.26
N ARG A 38 2.02 21.76 -5.72
CA ARG A 38 1.31 22.96 -6.26
C ARG A 38 2.17 24.23 -6.25
N ASP A 39 3.12 24.32 -5.33
CA ASP A 39 4.06 25.45 -5.20
C ASP A 39 5.31 25.30 -6.09
N GLY A 40 5.38 24.25 -6.93
CA GLY A 40 6.51 23.96 -7.80
C GLY A 40 7.61 23.14 -7.15
N THR A 41 7.50 22.79 -5.86
CA THR A 41 8.48 21.93 -5.19
C THR A 41 8.45 20.52 -5.76
N GLU A 42 9.59 20.01 -6.22
CA GLU A 42 9.72 18.60 -6.61
C GLU A 42 10.01 17.72 -5.40
N ILE A 43 9.15 16.73 -5.18
CA ILE A 43 9.34 15.66 -4.21
C ILE A 43 9.52 14.32 -4.91
N LEU A 44 10.03 13.34 -4.18
CA LEU A 44 10.17 11.97 -4.66
C LEU A 44 9.14 11.10 -3.97
N VAL A 45 8.27 10.46 -4.76
CA VAL A 45 7.20 9.59 -4.29
C VAL A 45 7.39 8.17 -4.82
N THR A 46 6.93 7.18 -4.07
CA THR A 46 6.83 5.81 -4.59
C THR A 46 5.49 5.61 -5.29
N THR A 47 5.33 4.47 -5.97
CA THR A 47 4.05 4.13 -6.61
C THR A 47 3.02 3.67 -5.58
N GLY A 48 1.73 3.84 -5.90
CA GLY A 48 0.63 3.35 -5.05
C GLY A 48 0.81 1.87 -4.66
N PRO A 49 1.01 0.95 -5.61
CA PRO A 49 1.22 -0.47 -5.32
C PRO A 49 2.40 -0.77 -4.39
N LEU A 50 3.55 -0.12 -4.58
CA LEU A 50 4.71 -0.33 -3.70
C LEU A 50 4.46 0.23 -2.30
N PHE A 51 3.85 1.41 -2.18
CA PHE A 51 3.49 1.97 -0.87
C PHE A 51 2.52 1.05 -0.15
N LEU A 52 1.47 0.59 -0.82
CA LEU A 52 0.50 -0.36 -0.28
C LEU A 52 1.19 -1.63 0.23
N ALA A 53 2.11 -2.21 -0.54
CA ALA A 53 2.85 -3.40 -0.12
C ALA A 53 3.70 -3.19 1.13
N THR A 54 4.26 -1.99 1.31
CA THR A 54 4.97 -1.68 2.57
C THR A 54 4.04 -1.66 3.78
N LYS A 55 2.79 -1.21 3.61
CA LYS A 55 1.78 -1.22 4.67
C LYS A 55 1.29 -2.63 4.98
N VAL A 56 1.14 -3.48 3.96
CA VAL A 56 0.80 -4.89 4.16
C VAL A 56 1.86 -5.64 4.97
N GLU A 57 3.15 -5.45 4.68
CA GLU A 57 4.23 -6.05 5.48
C GLU A 57 4.22 -5.53 6.92
N ALA A 58 3.96 -4.25 7.11
CA ALA A 58 3.85 -3.65 8.44
C ALA A 58 2.66 -4.22 9.24
N PHE A 59 1.49 -4.34 8.62
CA PHE A 59 0.32 -4.98 9.22
C PHE A 59 0.62 -6.44 9.62
N ASN A 60 1.22 -7.21 8.73
CA ASN A 60 1.56 -8.61 8.99
C ASN A 60 2.64 -8.78 10.08
N GLY A 61 3.63 -7.88 10.10
CA GLY A 61 4.75 -7.95 11.03
C GLY A 61 4.40 -7.47 12.43
N ARG A 62 4.03 -6.19 12.56
CA ARG A 62 3.78 -5.55 13.87
C ARG A 62 2.29 -5.44 14.22
N GLY A 63 1.40 -5.52 13.24
CA GLY A 63 -0.05 -5.40 13.46
C GLY A 63 -0.67 -6.61 14.15
N ARG A 64 0.03 -7.77 14.20
CA ARG A 64 -0.41 -8.99 14.93
C ARG A 64 -1.81 -9.49 14.55
N GLY A 65 -2.31 -9.13 13.37
CA GLY A 65 -3.67 -9.45 12.93
C GLY A 65 -4.77 -8.63 13.63
N ASP A 66 -4.44 -7.57 14.36
CA ASP A 66 -5.41 -6.65 14.93
C ASP A 66 -5.89 -5.66 13.86
N PHE A 67 -7.01 -5.96 13.22
CA PHE A 67 -7.60 -5.09 12.20
C PHE A 67 -8.19 -3.80 12.79
N MET A 68 -8.63 -3.82 14.05
CA MET A 68 -9.39 -2.72 14.65
C MET A 68 -8.48 -1.58 15.10
N SER A 69 -7.28 -1.88 15.59
CA SER A 69 -6.35 -0.87 16.11
C SER A 69 -5.12 -0.62 15.23
N SER A 70 -4.95 -1.39 14.15
CA SER A 70 -3.77 -1.25 13.30
C SER A 70 -3.85 -0.01 12.40
N LYS A 71 -2.95 0.93 12.67
CA LYS A 71 -2.71 2.08 11.78
C LYS A 71 -2.33 1.69 10.37
N ASP A 72 -1.66 0.56 10.18
CA ASP A 72 -1.30 0.09 8.84
C ASP A 72 -2.53 -0.41 8.07
N MET A 73 -3.48 -1.03 8.77
CA MET A 73 -4.77 -1.41 8.18
C MET A 73 -5.60 -0.18 7.81
N GLU A 74 -5.64 0.83 8.69
CA GLU A 74 -6.24 2.12 8.41
C GLU A 74 -5.63 2.76 7.15
N ASP A 75 -4.30 2.85 7.07
CA ASP A 75 -3.58 3.39 5.91
C ASP A 75 -3.88 2.59 4.62
N ILE A 76 -4.00 1.26 4.71
CA ILE A 76 -4.38 0.40 3.58
C ILE A 76 -5.77 0.78 3.07
N ILE A 77 -6.74 0.88 3.97
CA ILE A 77 -8.13 1.21 3.63
C ILE A 77 -8.21 2.61 3.03
N ILE A 78 -7.52 3.59 3.62
CA ILE A 78 -7.46 4.97 3.10
C ILE A 78 -6.86 5.02 1.70
N LEU A 79 -5.86 4.18 1.38
CA LEU A 79 -5.32 4.09 0.02
C LEU A 79 -6.33 3.54 -0.97
N PHE A 80 -7.05 2.48 -0.59
CA PHE A 80 -8.13 1.93 -1.41
C PHE A 80 -9.27 2.92 -1.62
N ASP A 81 -9.52 3.78 -0.64
CA ASP A 81 -10.56 4.80 -0.70
C ASP A 81 -10.15 6.01 -1.56
N GLY A 82 -9.02 6.63 -1.22
CA GLY A 82 -8.60 7.92 -1.76
C GLY A 82 -7.84 7.86 -3.09
N ARG A 83 -7.42 6.68 -3.56
CA ARG A 83 -6.69 6.51 -4.83
C ARG A 83 -7.49 5.71 -5.83
N SER A 84 -8.30 6.39 -6.63
CA SER A 84 -9.17 5.78 -7.65
C SER A 84 -8.44 4.87 -8.64
N GLU A 85 -7.17 5.16 -8.94
CA GLU A 85 -6.35 4.44 -9.90
C GLU A 85 -5.71 3.17 -9.33
N ILE A 86 -5.83 2.90 -8.02
CA ILE A 86 -5.07 1.83 -7.35
C ILE A 86 -5.28 0.46 -7.98
N VAL A 87 -6.50 0.17 -8.44
CA VAL A 87 -6.85 -1.11 -9.08
C VAL A 87 -6.11 -1.27 -10.40
N ASP A 88 -6.09 -0.24 -11.24
CA ASP A 88 -5.41 -0.27 -12.54
C ASP A 88 -3.89 -0.26 -12.37
N GLU A 89 -3.37 0.48 -11.39
CA GLU A 89 -1.95 0.45 -11.03
C GLU A 89 -1.52 -0.94 -10.55
N LEU A 90 -2.34 -1.63 -9.76
CA LEU A 90 -2.08 -3.01 -9.32
C LEU A 90 -2.19 -4.01 -10.47
N ARG A 91 -3.12 -3.80 -11.42
CA ARG A 91 -3.24 -4.63 -12.62
C ARG A 91 -1.98 -4.55 -13.49
N ALA A 92 -1.41 -3.35 -13.61
CA ALA A 92 -0.20 -3.06 -14.38
C ALA A 92 1.11 -3.31 -13.59
N ALA A 93 1.04 -3.58 -12.29
CA ALA A 93 2.20 -3.86 -11.47
C ALA A 93 2.87 -5.19 -11.86
N GLU A 94 4.15 -5.32 -11.50
CA GLU A 94 4.90 -6.56 -11.70
C GLU A 94 4.19 -7.75 -11.04
N PRO A 95 4.23 -8.96 -11.66
CA PRO A 95 3.44 -10.11 -11.21
C PRO A 95 3.61 -10.47 -9.73
N GLU A 96 4.83 -10.34 -9.19
CA GLU A 96 5.11 -10.65 -7.78
C GLU A 96 4.40 -9.68 -6.82
N LEU A 97 4.47 -8.38 -7.10
CA LEU A 97 3.84 -7.33 -6.29
C LEU A 97 2.31 -7.45 -6.37
N ARG A 98 1.78 -7.63 -7.58
CA ARG A 98 0.35 -7.86 -7.81
C ARG A 98 -0.15 -9.07 -7.02
N ARG A 99 0.54 -10.21 -7.12
CA ARG A 99 0.19 -11.45 -6.40
C ARG A 99 0.24 -11.27 -4.89
N PHE A 100 1.24 -10.54 -4.38
CA PHE A 100 1.35 -10.30 -2.95
C PHE A 100 0.14 -9.53 -2.40
N ILE A 101 -0.25 -8.44 -3.05
CA ILE A 101 -1.41 -7.63 -2.64
C ILE A 101 -2.72 -8.40 -2.83
N GLN A 102 -2.86 -9.11 -3.95
CA GLN A 102 -4.02 -9.96 -4.23
C GLN A 102 -4.26 -10.96 -3.07
N GLN A 103 -3.21 -11.69 -2.67
CA GLN A 103 -3.29 -12.69 -1.60
C GLN A 103 -3.63 -12.06 -0.24
N ALA A 104 -3.15 -10.85 0.03
CA ALA A 104 -3.50 -10.12 1.25
C ALA A 104 -4.99 -9.73 1.24
N CYS A 105 -5.47 -9.15 0.15
CA CYS A 105 -6.87 -8.76 -0.02
C CYS A 105 -7.82 -9.95 0.13
N ALA A 106 -7.51 -11.08 -0.51
CA ALA A 106 -8.31 -12.30 -0.40
C ALA A 106 -8.43 -12.77 1.06
N LYS A 107 -7.33 -12.78 1.82
CA LYS A 107 -7.34 -13.15 3.24
C LYS A 107 -8.14 -12.19 4.12
N TRP A 108 -8.11 -10.89 3.82
CA TRP A 108 -8.86 -9.90 4.58
C TRP A 108 -10.36 -10.05 4.37
N LEU A 109 -10.79 -10.33 3.14
CA LEU A 109 -12.21 -10.58 2.81
C LEU A 109 -12.78 -11.84 3.49
N GLU A 110 -11.93 -12.78 3.91
CA GLU A 110 -12.34 -13.95 4.71
C GLU A 110 -12.48 -13.62 6.21
N HIS A 111 -11.97 -12.48 6.67
CA HIS A 111 -12.00 -12.11 8.07
C HIS A 111 -13.36 -11.49 8.43
N ARG A 112 -14.08 -12.11 9.37
CA ARG A 112 -15.45 -11.72 9.77
C ARG A 112 -15.64 -10.25 10.15
N ASP A 113 -14.58 -9.61 10.66
CA ASP A 113 -14.64 -8.25 11.18
C ASP A 113 -14.17 -7.22 10.12
N PHE A 114 -13.73 -7.65 8.93
CA PHE A 114 -13.11 -6.76 7.95
C PHE A 114 -14.06 -5.71 7.40
N ASP A 115 -15.30 -6.10 7.06
CA ASP A 115 -16.31 -5.16 6.56
C ASP A 115 -16.61 -4.06 7.59
N TYR A 116 -16.64 -4.40 8.88
CA TYR A 116 -16.82 -3.41 9.96
C TYR A 116 -15.63 -2.47 10.08
N VAL A 117 -14.42 -2.99 9.91
CA VAL A 117 -13.19 -2.17 9.94
C VAL A 117 -13.21 -1.18 8.78
N VAL A 118 -13.60 -1.62 7.57
CA VAL A 118 -13.74 -0.73 6.41
C VAL A 118 -14.78 0.34 6.69
N GLN A 119 -15.99 -0.04 7.13
CA GLN A 119 -17.06 0.89 7.46
C GLN A 119 -16.67 1.91 8.54
N GLY A 120 -15.93 1.49 9.57
CA GLY A 120 -15.47 2.38 10.64
C GLY A 120 -14.32 3.30 10.26
N THR A 121 -13.63 3.03 9.15
CA THR A 121 -12.47 3.81 8.70
C THR A 121 -12.85 4.92 7.72
N VAL A 122 -13.82 4.65 6.84
CA VAL A 122 -14.16 5.55 5.72
C VAL A 122 -15.39 6.41 6.02
N GLU A 123 -15.59 7.46 5.23
CA GLU A 123 -16.80 8.29 5.33
C GLU A 123 -18.06 7.48 4.98
N GLU A 124 -19.20 7.91 5.51
CA GLU A 124 -20.49 7.28 5.28
C GLU A 124 -20.79 7.16 3.77
N GLY A 125 -21.19 5.97 3.32
CA GLY A 125 -21.49 5.67 1.92
C GLY A 125 -20.28 5.29 1.06
N ARG A 126 -19.05 5.33 1.58
CA ARG A 126 -17.84 4.95 0.82
C ARG A 126 -17.44 3.47 0.99
N SER A 127 -17.94 2.79 2.02
CA SER A 127 -17.54 1.41 2.35
C SER A 127 -17.74 0.42 1.20
N ASP A 128 -18.85 0.52 0.49
CA ASP A 128 -19.18 -0.41 -0.61
C ASP A 128 -18.21 -0.26 -1.78
N GLU A 129 -17.84 0.97 -2.13
CA GLU A 129 -16.86 1.26 -3.18
C GLU A 129 -15.48 0.68 -2.81
N VAL A 130 -15.07 0.87 -1.55
CA VAL A 130 -13.78 0.36 -1.06
C VAL A 130 -13.76 -1.17 -1.04
N LEU A 131 -14.80 -1.81 -0.51
CA LEU A 131 -14.92 -3.27 -0.52
C LEU A 131 -14.92 -3.83 -1.94
N GLU A 132 -15.61 -3.17 -2.87
CA GLU A 132 -15.63 -3.57 -4.29
C GLU A 132 -14.24 -3.50 -4.92
N ARG A 133 -13.50 -2.41 -4.70
CA ARG A 133 -12.11 -2.28 -5.17
C ARG A 133 -11.22 -3.39 -4.61
N ILE A 134 -11.36 -3.72 -3.33
CA ILE A 134 -10.58 -4.78 -2.67
C ILE A 134 -10.95 -6.16 -3.24
N ARG A 135 -12.24 -6.43 -3.51
CA ARG A 135 -12.70 -7.67 -4.17
C ARG A 135 -12.10 -7.82 -5.57
N ILE A 136 -12.13 -6.75 -6.38
CA ILE A 136 -11.52 -6.76 -7.72
C ILE A 136 -10.02 -7.07 -7.62
N VAL A 137 -9.32 -6.46 -6.67
CA VAL A 137 -7.89 -6.72 -6.45
C VAL A 137 -7.62 -8.16 -6.02
N ALA A 138 -8.47 -8.74 -5.16
CA ALA A 138 -8.36 -10.13 -4.73
C ALA A 138 -8.51 -11.14 -5.90
N THR A 139 -9.18 -10.74 -6.98
CA THR A 139 -9.41 -11.57 -8.18
C THR A 139 -8.55 -11.18 -9.38
N LEU A 140 -7.55 -10.30 -9.24
CA LEU A 140 -6.69 -9.96 -10.39
C LEU A 140 -5.93 -11.19 -10.89
N ASP A 141 -6.16 -11.54 -12.16
CA ASP A 141 -5.58 -12.72 -12.80
C ASP A 141 -4.05 -12.68 -12.90
N HIS A 142 -3.48 -13.88 -13.01
CA HIS A 142 -2.07 -14.10 -13.33
C HIS A 142 -1.85 -13.91 -14.84
N ALA A 143 -1.97 -12.67 -15.35
CA ALA A 143 -1.45 -12.37 -16.69
C ALA A 143 0.07 -12.57 -16.74
#